data_AF-A0A5K1DM61-F1
#
_entry.id   AF-A0A5K1DM61-F1
#
_cell.length_a   1.000
_cell.length_b   1.000
_cell.length_c   1.000
_cell.angle_alpha   90.00
_cell.angle_beta   90.00
_cell.angle_gamma   90.00
#
_symmetry.space_group_name_H-M   'P 1'
#
loop_
_entity.id
_entity.type
_entity.pdbx_description
1 polymer ?
#
loop_
_entity_poly.entity_id
_entity_poly.type
_entity_poly.pdbx_seq_one_letter_code
_entity_poly.pdbx_strand_id
1 'polypeptide(L)' 'ANIQGNIPGGSPVAGKLLVIMGAGGTGKALSYIAKEKGARVVIANRTY' A
#
# COMPACT_ATOMS: atom_id res chain seq x y z
N ALA A 1 19.71 7.52 12.80
CA ALA A 1 18.33 7.87 13.16
C ALA A 1 17.55 6.57 13.35
N ASN A 2 17.03 6.31 14.56
CA ASN A 2 16.22 5.11 14.82
C ASN A 2 14.74 5.49 14.63
N ILE A 3 14.14 4.97 13.56
CA ILE A 3 12.74 5.22 13.16
C ILE A 3 11.79 4.13 13.70
N GLN A 4 11.92 3.71 14.95
CA GLN A 4 10.94 2.78 15.55
C GLN A 4 9.66 3.54 15.92
N GLY A 5 8.89 3.89 14.89
CA GLY A 5 7.48 4.22 15.04
C GLY A 5 6.75 3.00 15.57
N ASN A 6 5.87 3.21 16.55
CA ASN A 6 4.93 2.24 17.12
C ASN A 6 4.54 1.15 16.09
N ILE A 7 4.99 -0.09 16.30
CA ILE A 7 4.66 -1.26 15.46
C ILE A 7 3.60 -2.06 16.23
N PRO A 8 2.30 -1.66 16.21
CA PRO A 8 1.26 -2.51 16.78
C PRO A 8 1.31 -3.87 16.06
N GLY A 9 1.14 -4.98 16.78
CA GLY A 9 1.36 -6.35 16.28
C GLY A 9 0.49 -6.83 15.11
N GLY A 10 -0.25 -5.92 14.46
CA GLY A 10 -1.01 -6.16 13.23
C GLY A 10 -0.36 -5.52 12.01
N SER A 11 -0.84 -5.85 10.81
CA SER A 11 -0.31 -5.22 9.59
C SER A 11 -0.61 -3.72 9.60
N PRO A 12 0.39 -2.83 9.44
CA PRO A 12 0.20 -1.37 9.47
C PRO A 12 -0.79 -0.81 8.44
N VAL A 13 -1.11 -1.61 7.41
CA VAL A 13 -1.94 -1.22 6.26
C VAL A 13 -3.32 -1.90 6.23
N ALA A 14 -3.62 -2.81 7.16
CA ALA A 14 -4.91 -3.51 7.18
C ALA A 14 -6.08 -2.53 7.41
N GLY A 15 -7.13 -2.63 6.59
CA GLY A 15 -8.32 -1.77 6.63
C GLY A 15 -8.10 -0.33 6.13
N LYS A 16 -6.85 0.08 5.92
CA LYS A 16 -6.50 1.42 5.42
C LYS A 16 -6.64 1.49 3.90
N LEU A 17 -6.90 2.70 3.41
CA LEU A 17 -6.85 3.00 1.99
C LEU A 17 -5.39 3.28 1.61
N LEU A 18 -4.87 2.51 0.66
CA LEU A 18 -3.55 2.69 0.06
C LEU A 18 -3.73 3.15 -1.38
N VAL A 19 -3.19 4.33 -1.70
CA VAL A 19 -3.19 4.87 -3.07
C VAL A 19 -1.81 4.67 -3.67
N ILE A 20 -1.75 3.96 -4.79
CA ILE A 20 -0.52 3.65 -5.52
C ILE A 20 -0.50 4.52 -6.77
N MET A 21 0.58 5.28 -6.92
CA MET A 21 0.79 6.14 -8.08
C MET A 21 1.55 5.34 -9.15
N GLY A 22 0.94 5.23 -10.34
CA GLY A 22 1.51 4.53 -11.48
C GLY A 22 1.18 3.03 -11.53
N ALA A 23 0.73 2.57 -12.71
CA ALA A 23 0.32 1.19 -12.97
C ALA A 23 1.43 0.29 -13.58
N GLY A 24 2.69 0.70 -13.46
CA GLY A 24 3.84 -0.10 -13.91
C GLY A 24 4.06 -1.35 -13.05
N GLY A 25 5.12 -2.13 -13.36
CA GLY A 25 5.41 -3.40 -12.67
C GLY A 25 5.49 -3.28 -11.15
N THR A 26 6.12 -2.22 -10.65
CA THR A 26 6.25 -1.95 -9.21
C THR A 26 4.92 -1.61 -8.56
N GLY A 27 4.10 -0.77 -9.22
CA GLY A 27 2.78 -0.39 -8.70
C GLY A 27 1.86 -1.60 -8.58
N LYS A 28 1.89 -2.48 -9.58
CA LYS A 28 1.17 -3.75 -9.55
C LYS A 28 1.68 -4.67 -8.43
N ALA A 29 2.99 -4.88 -8.30
CA ALA A 29 3.55 -5.74 -7.24
C ALA A 29 3.19 -5.25 -5.82
N LEU A 30 3.29 -3.94 -5.57
CA LEU A 30 2.93 -3.34 -4.29
C LEU A 30 1.43 -3.47 -3.99
N SER A 31 0.59 -3.36 -5.02
CA SER A 31 -0.87 -3.52 -4.86
C SER A 31 -1.27 -4.92 -4.41
N TYR A 32 -0.55 -5.96 -4.87
CA TYR A 32 -0.82 -7.34 -4.45
C TYR A 32 -0.52 -7.55 -2.98
N ILE A 33 0.66 -7.16 -2.52
CA ILE A 33 1.06 -7.32 -1.12
C ILE A 33 0.12 -6.51 -0.21
N ALA A 34 -0.25 -5.30 -0.62
CA ALA A 34 -1.18 -4.47 0.13
C ALA A 34 -2.57 -5.12 0.24
N LYS A 35 -3.08 -5.69 -0.85
CA LYS A 35 -4.36 -6.41 -0.86
C LYS A 35 -4.32 -7.67 0.00
N GLU A 36 -3.24 -8.45 -0.05
CA GLU A 36 -3.04 -9.62 0.81
C GLU A 36 -2.98 -9.25 2.29
N LYS A 37 -2.43 -8.07 2.62
CA LYS A 37 -2.41 -7.52 3.98
C LYS A 37 -3.74 -6.85 4.39
N GLY A 38 -4.79 -6.98 3.58
CA GLY A 38 -6.13 -6.48 3.90
C GLY A 38 -6.30 -4.97 3.70
N ALA A 39 -5.45 -4.33 2.90
CA ALA A 39 -5.63 -2.94 2.53
C ALA A 39 -6.68 -2.80 1.42
N ARG A 40 -7.36 -1.65 1.41
CA ARG A 40 -8.14 -1.20 0.24
C ARG A 40 -7.17 -0.48 -0.69
N VAL A 41 -7.04 -0.92 -1.93
CA VAL A 41 -6.00 -0.41 -2.84
C VAL A 41 -6.62 0.31 -4.03
N VAL A 42 -6.12 1.51 -4.32
CA VAL A 42 -6.46 2.29 -5.52
C VAL A 42 -5.18 2.54 -6.30
N ILE A 43 -5.17 2.21 -7.59
CA ILE A 43 -4.05 2.50 -8.50
C ILE A 43 -4.44 3.70 -9.34
N ALA A 44 -3.78 4.83 -9.11
CA ALA A 44 -3.98 6.05 -9.89
C ALA A 44 -3.02 6.07 -11.07
N ASN A 45 -3.57 6.06 -12.29
CA ASN A 45 -2.83 6.35 -13.51
C ASN A 45 -3.24 7.74 -14.02
N ARG A 46 -2.27 8.56 -14.42
CA ARG A 46 -2.54 9.91 -14.93
C ARG A 46 -3.13 9.79 -16.34
N THR A 47 -4.44 9.81 -16.44
CA THR A 47 -5.18 10.00 -17.71
C THR A 47 -6.34 10.94 -17.41
N TYR A 48 -6.04 12.23 -17.57
CA TYR A 48 -7.01 13.26 -17.93
C TYR A 48 -6.70 13.63 -19.37
#